data_AF-A0A973MAS6-F1
#
_entry.id   AF-A0A973MAS6-F1
#
_cell.length_a   1.000
_cell.length_b   1.000
_cell.length_c   1.000
_cell.angle_alpha   90.00
_cell.angle_beta   90.00
_cell.angle_gamma   90.00
#
_symmetry.space_group_name_H-M   'P 1'
#
loop_
_entity.id
_entity.type
_entity.pdbx_description
1 polymer ?
#
loop_
_entity_poly.entity_id
_entity_poly.type
_entity_poly.pdbx_seq_one_letter_code
_entity_poly.pdbx_strand_id
1 'polypeptide(L)'
;VSETLNRAFPDRFTVSPNLAAVVKAGKRGFYVYDSGKPELDPEVAALLKQGDVVLTEEQVRDRVLDAVAQEIGLMLDEGVVAEAQDIDLCLITGAGWPFHLGGITPYLDREGVSERVNGKKFLAPGVASVPA
;
A
#
# COMPACT_ATOMS: atom_id res chain seq x y z
N VAL A 1 -2.48 -14.76 1.78
CA VAL A 1 -3.14 -13.58 1.18
C VAL A 1 -2.61 -13.29 -0.22
N SER A 2 -1.32 -12.99 -0.42
CA SER A 2 -0.78 -12.65 -1.75
C SER A 2 -1.03 -13.72 -2.82
N GLU A 3 -0.93 -15.01 -2.50
CA GLU A 3 -1.25 -16.09 -3.44
C GLU A 3 -2.73 -16.13 -3.84
N THR A 4 -3.63 -15.80 -2.90
CA THR A 4 -5.07 -15.72 -3.17
C THR A 4 -5.37 -14.55 -4.10
N LEU A 5 -4.78 -13.37 -3.82
CA LEU A 5 -4.95 -12.18 -4.66
C LEU A 5 -4.35 -12.38 -6.04
N ASN A 6 -3.14 -12.95 -6.14
CA ASN A 6 -2.52 -13.28 -7.43
C ASN A 6 -3.36 -14.25 -8.26
N ARG A 7 -4.04 -15.22 -7.64
CA ARG A 7 -4.93 -16.14 -8.37
C ARG A 7 -6.14 -15.44 -8.99
N ALA A 8 -6.68 -14.43 -8.31
CA ALA A 8 -7.81 -13.64 -8.80
C ALA A 8 -7.37 -12.57 -9.81
N PHE A 9 -6.23 -11.92 -9.56
CA PHE A 9 -5.74 -10.75 -10.29
C PHE A 9 -4.24 -10.89 -10.59
N PRO A 10 -3.84 -11.86 -11.43
CA PRO A 10 -2.43 -12.21 -11.65
C PRO A 10 -1.59 -11.08 -12.25
N ASP A 11 -2.22 -10.20 -13.02
CA ASP A 11 -1.56 -9.10 -13.71
C ASP A 11 -1.19 -7.94 -12.77
N ARG A 12 -1.81 -7.86 -11.58
CA ARG A 12 -1.65 -6.72 -10.66
C ARG A 12 -1.07 -7.11 -9.29
N PHE A 13 -1.37 -8.32 -8.80
CA PHE A 13 -0.86 -8.80 -7.52
C PHE A 13 0.22 -9.85 -7.71
N THR A 14 1.47 -9.52 -7.37
CA THR A 14 2.59 -10.48 -7.47
C THR A 14 2.80 -11.28 -6.19
N VAL A 15 3.26 -12.54 -6.32
CA VAL A 15 3.75 -13.32 -5.19
C VAL A 15 5.24 -13.09 -5.02
N SER A 16 5.65 -12.54 -3.87
CA SER A 16 7.06 -12.26 -3.57
C SER A 16 7.83 -13.56 -3.25
N PRO A 17 8.91 -13.88 -4.00
CA PRO A 17 9.76 -15.03 -3.68
C PRO A 17 10.43 -14.91 -2.31
N ASN A 18 10.76 -13.67 -1.88
CA ASN A 18 11.34 -13.41 -0.57
C ASN A 18 10.35 -13.74 0.55
N LEU A 19 9.08 -13.29 0.44
CA LEU A 19 8.06 -13.62 1.43
C LEU A 19 7.80 -15.14 1.47
N ALA A 20 7.77 -15.81 0.32
CA ALA A 20 7.62 -17.25 0.26
C ALA A 20 8.77 -17.99 0.96
N ALA A 21 10.02 -17.53 0.78
CA ALA A 21 11.18 -18.10 1.45
C ALA A 21 11.12 -17.95 2.98
N VAL A 22 10.72 -16.77 3.47
CA VAL A 22 10.54 -16.50 4.91
C VAL A 22 9.47 -17.40 5.52
N VAL A 23 8.32 -17.55 4.86
CA VAL A 23 7.23 -18.44 5.31
C VAL A 23 7.67 -19.90 5.28
N LYS A 24 8.35 -20.34 4.22
CA LYS A 24 8.88 -21.71 4.09
C LYS A 24 9.89 -22.05 5.18
N ALA A 25 10.67 -21.08 5.63
CA ALA A 25 11.58 -21.21 6.76
C ALA A 25 10.87 -21.21 8.14
N GLY A 26 9.54 -21.10 8.18
CA GLY A 26 8.76 -21.14 9.43
C GLY A 26 8.84 -19.85 10.25
N LYS A 27 9.38 -18.77 9.69
CA LYS A 27 9.52 -17.49 10.39
C LYS A 27 8.16 -16.78 10.46
N ARG A 28 7.83 -16.25 11.64
CA ARG A 28 6.54 -15.59 11.92
C ARG A 28 6.56 -14.08 11.72
N GLY A 29 7.74 -13.51 11.46
CA GLY A 29 7.95 -12.08 11.27
C GLY A 29 9.39 -11.83 10.83
N PHE A 30 9.72 -10.56 10.60
CA PHE A 30 11.06 -10.13 10.18
C PHE A 30 11.98 -9.83 11.36
N TYR A 31 11.42 -9.49 12.52
CA TYR A 31 12.18 -8.96 13.65
C TYR A 31 12.15 -9.91 14.84
N VAL A 32 13.27 -9.98 15.54
CA VAL A 32 13.41 -10.52 16.91
C VAL A 32 13.48 -9.36 17.91
N TYR A 33 13.18 -9.65 19.17
CA TYR A 33 13.07 -8.63 20.23
C TYR A 33 13.92 -8.97 21.46
N ASP A 34 14.96 -9.80 21.31
CA ASP A 34 15.76 -10.32 22.42
C ASP A 34 16.44 -9.21 23.24
N SER A 35 16.75 -8.07 22.59
CA SER A 35 17.32 -6.87 23.24
C SER A 35 16.26 -5.90 23.80
N GLY A 36 14.98 -6.22 23.67
CA GLY A 36 13.86 -5.31 23.96
C GLY A 36 13.60 -4.26 22.88
N LYS A 37 14.36 -4.27 21.78
CA LYS A 37 14.14 -3.45 20.57
C LYS A 37 13.97 -4.36 19.35
N PRO A 38 13.25 -3.93 18.31
CA PRO A 38 13.13 -4.71 17.09
C PRO A 38 14.49 -4.78 16.37
N GLU A 39 15.01 -5.98 16.20
CA GLU A 39 16.23 -6.27 15.46
C GLU A 39 15.91 -7.23 14.31
N LEU A 40 16.46 -6.98 13.11
CA LEU A 40 16.21 -7.84 11.96
C LEU A 40 16.75 -9.25 12.27
N ASP A 41 15.89 -10.25 12.15
CA ASP A 41 16.25 -11.64 12.39
C ASP A 41 17.36 -12.07 11.41
N PRO A 42 18.53 -12.52 11.90
CA PRO A 42 19.65 -12.88 11.03
C PRO A 42 19.33 -13.98 10.01
N GLU A 43 18.45 -14.93 10.37
CA GLU A 43 18.01 -15.97 9.44
C GLU A 43 17.12 -15.39 8.36
N VAL A 44 16.24 -14.45 8.71
CA VAL A 44 15.43 -13.74 7.71
C VAL A 44 16.33 -12.94 6.78
N ALA A 45 17.29 -12.18 7.31
CA ALA A 45 18.23 -11.41 6.51
C ALA A 45 18.99 -12.29 5.50
N ALA A 46 19.41 -13.50 5.90
CA ALA A 46 20.10 -14.45 5.02
C ALA A 46 19.21 -15.03 3.91
N LEU A 47 17.88 -15.04 4.10
CA LEU A 47 16.92 -15.52 3.10
C LEU A 47 16.56 -14.47 2.05
N LEU A 48 16.66 -13.18 2.38
CA LEU A 48 16.23 -12.10 1.50
C LEU A 48 17.22 -11.90 0.35
N LYS A 49 16.71 -12.00 -0.88
CA LYS A 49 17.44 -11.59 -2.09
C LYS A 49 17.13 -10.12 -2.38
N GLN A 50 18.17 -9.29 -2.42
CA GLN A 50 18.05 -7.89 -2.78
C GLN A 50 18.31 -7.71 -4.28
N GLY A 51 17.66 -6.72 -4.89
CA GLY A 51 17.95 -6.31 -6.25
C GLY A 51 19.09 -5.30 -6.29
N ASP A 52 19.54 -4.96 -7.50
CA ASP A 52 20.68 -4.05 -7.71
C ASP A 52 20.27 -2.57 -7.68
N VAL A 53 18.96 -2.28 -7.65
CA VAL A 53 18.41 -0.92 -7.67
C VAL A 53 18.04 -0.50 -6.26
N VAL A 54 18.69 0.54 -5.77
CA VAL A 54 18.32 1.23 -4.54
C VAL A 54 17.37 2.37 -4.90
N LEU A 55 16.19 2.37 -4.29
CA LEU A 55 15.21 3.43 -4.45
C LEU A 55 15.40 4.51 -3.39
N THR A 56 15.15 5.77 -3.73
CA THR A 56 15.04 6.84 -2.73
C THR A 56 13.77 6.69 -1.91
N GLU A 57 13.70 7.40 -0.78
CA GLU A 57 12.49 7.42 0.06
C GLU A 57 11.26 7.84 -0.75
N GLU A 58 11.40 8.88 -1.57
CA GLU A 58 10.33 9.40 -2.41
C GLU A 58 9.90 8.36 -3.45
N GLN A 59 10.85 7.66 -4.08
CA GLN A 59 10.53 6.62 -5.06
C GLN A 59 9.79 5.43 -4.43
N VAL A 60 10.17 5.03 -3.21
CA VAL A 60 9.46 3.97 -2.48
C VAL A 60 8.05 4.44 -2.14
N ARG A 61 7.92 5.67 -1.62
CA ARG A 61 6.63 6.27 -1.27
C ARG A 61 5.71 6.38 -2.48
N ASP A 62 6.19 6.94 -3.59
CA ASP A 62 5.41 7.12 -4.81
C ASP A 62 4.96 5.78 -5.37
N ARG A 63 5.82 4.76 -5.40
CA ARG A 63 5.43 3.42 -5.84
C ARG A 63 4.29 2.82 -5.01
N VAL A 64 4.29 3.03 -3.70
CA VAL A 64 3.22 2.54 -2.82
C VAL A 64 1.94 3.34 -3.03
N LEU A 65 2.02 4.67 -3.06
CA LEU A 65 0.85 5.52 -3.25
C LEU A 65 0.22 5.33 -4.63
N ASP A 66 1.03 5.14 -5.66
CA ASP A 66 0.55 4.90 -7.02
C ASP A 66 -0.23 3.58 -7.11
N ALA A 67 0.31 2.51 -6.51
CA ALA A 67 -0.38 1.21 -6.47
C ALA A 67 -1.69 1.30 -5.68
N VAL A 68 -1.70 2.01 -4.54
CA VAL A 68 -2.92 2.21 -3.75
C VAL A 68 -3.96 3.03 -4.54
N ALA A 69 -3.55 4.13 -5.19
CA ALA A 69 -4.44 4.95 -6.00
C ALA A 69 -5.05 4.16 -7.17
N GLN A 70 -4.25 3.31 -7.82
CA GLN A 70 -4.72 2.43 -8.89
C GLN A 70 -5.79 1.46 -8.39
N GLU A 71 -5.55 0.76 -7.27
CA GLU A 71 -6.53 -0.18 -6.71
C GLU A 71 -7.82 0.50 -6.28
N ILE A 72 -7.75 1.70 -5.70
CA ILE A 72 -8.93 2.50 -5.34
C ILE A 72 -9.75 2.85 -6.58
N GLY A 73 -9.09 3.30 -7.66
CA GLY A 73 -9.74 3.59 -8.93
C GLY A 73 -10.47 2.38 -9.49
N LEU A 74 -9.80 1.22 -9.51
CA LEU A 74 -10.39 -0.04 -9.97
C LEU A 74 -11.58 -0.47 -9.11
N MET A 75 -11.49 -0.38 -7.77
CA MET A 75 -12.60 -0.72 -6.88
C MET A 75 -13.83 0.16 -7.10
N LEU A 76 -13.63 1.44 -7.42
CA LEU A 76 -14.72 2.36 -7.76
C LEU A 76 -15.32 2.03 -9.13
N ASP A 77 -14.47 1.82 -10.16
CA ASP A 77 -14.92 1.53 -11.53
C ASP A 77 -15.63 0.16 -11.62
N GLU A 78 -15.18 -0.82 -10.85
CA GLU A 78 -15.79 -2.16 -10.74
C GLU A 78 -17.02 -2.19 -9.82
N GLY A 79 -17.32 -1.10 -9.10
CA GLY A 79 -18.45 -1.00 -8.17
C GLY A 79 -18.31 -1.87 -6.92
N VAL A 80 -17.08 -2.18 -6.49
CA VAL A 80 -16.79 -2.89 -5.24
C VAL A 80 -17.21 -2.05 -4.03
N VAL A 81 -17.10 -0.73 -4.15
CA VAL A 81 -17.61 0.27 -3.20
C VAL A 81 -18.49 1.28 -3.94
N ALA A 82 -19.35 2.00 -3.22
CA ALA A 82 -20.23 2.97 -3.84
C ALA A 82 -19.53 4.33 -4.04
N GLU A 83 -18.70 4.73 -3.08
CA GLU A 83 -17.99 6.01 -3.12
C GLU A 83 -16.60 5.93 -2.49
N ALA A 84 -15.74 6.92 -2.78
CA ALA A 84 -14.36 7.00 -2.27
C ALA A 84 -14.32 7.01 -0.73
N GLN A 85 -15.32 7.63 -0.11
CA GLN A 85 -15.48 7.78 1.33
C GLN A 85 -15.69 6.43 2.03
N ASP A 86 -16.25 5.42 1.35
CA ASP A 86 -16.35 4.06 1.88
C ASP A 86 -14.96 3.48 2.14
N ILE A 87 -14.04 3.68 1.19
CA ILE A 87 -12.64 3.24 1.30
C ILE A 87 -11.93 4.02 2.41
N ASP A 88 -12.13 5.34 2.46
CA ASP A 88 -11.52 6.17 3.51
C ASP A 88 -11.93 5.73 4.91
N LEU A 89 -13.23 5.49 5.12
CA LEU A 89 -13.76 4.99 6.37
C LEU A 89 -13.17 3.62 6.72
N CYS A 90 -13.13 2.69 5.77
CA CYS A 90 -12.57 1.35 5.98
C CYS A 90 -11.08 1.38 6.31
N LEU A 91 -10.28 2.25 5.67
CA LEU A 91 -8.86 2.33 5.95
C LEU A 91 -8.57 3.01 7.28
N ILE A 92 -9.31 4.06 7.65
CA ILE A 92 -9.18 4.71 8.97
C ILE A 92 -9.54 3.72 10.08
N THR A 93 -10.65 2.99 9.93
CA THR A 93 -11.17 2.13 11.01
C THR A 93 -10.61 0.71 11.01
N GLY A 94 -10.13 0.21 9.86
CA GLY A 94 -9.65 -1.16 9.70
C GLY A 94 -8.15 -1.29 9.46
N ALA A 95 -7.58 -0.47 8.57
CA ALA A 95 -6.16 -0.55 8.20
C ALA A 95 -5.25 0.41 8.98
N GLY A 96 -5.83 1.23 9.88
CA GLY A 96 -5.10 2.18 10.71
C GLY A 96 -4.56 3.39 9.94
N TRP A 97 -5.24 3.82 8.87
CA TRP A 97 -4.86 5.04 8.16
C TRP A 97 -4.90 6.25 9.11
N PRO A 98 -3.89 7.15 9.08
CA PRO A 98 -3.83 8.25 10.02
C PRO A 98 -5.03 9.21 9.85
N PHE A 99 -5.92 9.25 10.84
CA PHE A 99 -7.17 10.03 10.75
C PHE A 99 -6.93 11.52 10.46
N HIS A 100 -5.82 12.08 10.94
CA HIS A 100 -5.48 13.50 10.77
C HIS A 100 -5.15 13.88 9.31
N LEU A 101 -5.01 12.89 8.43
CA LEU A 101 -4.87 13.09 6.98
C LEU A 101 -6.23 13.11 6.25
N GLY A 102 -7.35 12.92 6.96
CA GLY A 102 -8.72 13.03 6.45
C GLY A 102 -9.25 11.82 5.67
N GLY A 103 -8.37 10.89 5.29
CA GLY A 103 -8.68 9.73 4.45
C GLY A 103 -7.51 9.45 3.51
N ILE A 104 -7.51 8.30 2.82
CA ILE A 104 -6.51 8.04 1.78
C ILE A 104 -6.83 8.86 0.52
N THR A 105 -8.10 8.99 0.15
CA THR A 105 -8.48 9.64 -1.11
C THR A 105 -8.27 11.16 -1.06
N PRO A 106 -8.58 11.90 0.03
CA PRO A 106 -8.18 13.30 0.18
C PRO A 106 -6.66 13.47 0.14
N TYR A 107 -5.91 12.54 0.75
CA TYR A 107 -4.46 12.57 0.76
C TYR A 107 -3.90 12.40 -0.66
N LEU A 108 -4.32 11.37 -1.39
CA LEU A 108 -3.88 11.13 -2.76
C LEU A 108 -4.23 12.29 -3.71
N ASP A 109 -5.39 12.93 -3.53
CA ASP A 109 -5.79 14.12 -4.30
C ASP A 109 -4.90 15.33 -4.00
N ARG A 110 -4.52 15.53 -2.73
CA ARG A 110 -3.61 16.62 -2.33
C ARG A 110 -2.18 16.41 -2.81
N GLU A 111 -1.71 15.17 -2.78
CA GLU A 111 -0.36 14.80 -3.24
C GLU A 111 -0.26 14.69 -4.78
N GLY A 112 -1.36 14.94 -5.51
CA GLY A 112 -1.42 14.85 -6.97
C GLY A 112 -1.28 13.41 -7.51
N VAL A 113 -1.39 12.41 -6.65
CA VAL A 113 -1.23 10.99 -7.01
C VAL A 113 -2.45 10.53 -7.80
N SER A 114 -3.66 10.89 -7.38
CA SER A 114 -4.90 10.49 -8.05
C SER A 114 -4.92 10.94 -9.51
N GLU A 115 -4.55 12.20 -9.77
CA GLU A 115 -4.50 12.75 -11.12
C GLU A 115 -3.40 12.10 -11.96
N ARG A 116 -2.22 11.87 -11.37
CA ARG A 116 -1.11 11.19 -12.06
C ARG A 116 -1.46 9.75 -12.48
N VAL A 117 -2.17 9.01 -11.63
CA VAL A 117 -2.41 7.57 -11.81
C VAL A 117 -3.73 7.29 -12.52
N ASN A 118 -4.81 7.96 -12.10
CA ASN A 118 -6.17 7.72 -12.59
C ASN A 118 -6.66 8.79 -13.56
N GLY A 119 -5.86 9.83 -13.83
CA GLY A 119 -6.23 10.94 -14.72
C GLY A 119 -7.30 11.88 -14.16
N LYS A 120 -7.75 11.67 -12.91
CA LYS A 120 -8.75 12.49 -12.23
C LYS A 120 -8.57 12.41 -10.71
N LYS A 121 -9.06 13.43 -10.00
CA LYS A 121 -9.24 13.38 -8.55
C LYS A 121 -10.36 12.42 -8.16
N PHE A 122 -10.27 11.85 -6.96
CA PHE A 122 -11.37 11.05 -6.40
C PHE A 122 -12.51 11.95 -5.93
N LEU A 123 -12.18 13.11 -5.37
CA LEU A 123 -13.14 14.02 -4.75
C LEU A 123 -13.49 15.19 -5.66
N ALA A 124 -14.73 15.67 -5.54
CA ALA A 124 -15.17 16.86 -6.27
C ALA A 124 -14.42 18.12 -5.81
N PRO A 125 -14.21 19.12 -6.68
CA PRO A 125 -13.62 20.40 -6.29
C PRO A 125 -14.35 21.03 -5.09
N GLY A 126 -13.57 21.46 -4.09
CA GLY A 126 -14.09 22.03 -2.83
C GLY A 126 -14.27 21.00 -1.72
N VAL A 127 -14.21 19.70 -2.02
CA VAL A 127 -14.18 18.64 -1.00
C VAL A 127 -12.72 18.32 -0.69
N ALA A 128 -12.29 18.62 0.55
CA ALA A 128 -10.93 18.42 1.03
C ALA A 128 -9.81 18.99 0.12
N SER A 129 -10.14 19.98 -0.70
CA SER A 129 -9.18 20.68 -1.56
C SER A 129 -8.28 21.57 -0.71
N VAL A 130 -6.97 21.59 -1.00
CA VAL A 130 -6.06 22.57 -0.42
C VAL A 130 -6.27 23.94 -1.07
N PRO A 131 -6.18 25.05 -0.30
CA PRO A 131 -6.16 26.39 -0.87
C PRO A 131 -5.01 26.53 -1.88
N ALA A 132 -5.24 27.32 -2.93
CA ALA A 132 -4.21 27.67 -3.92
C ALA A 132 -3.14 28.60 -3.33
#